data_AF-A0A7V9TTZ9-F1
#
_entry.id   AF-A0A7V9TTZ9-F1
#
_cell.length_a   1.000
_cell.length_b   1.000
_cell.length_c   1.000
_cell.angle_alpha   90.00
_cell.angle_beta   90.00
_cell.angle_gamma   90.00
#
_symmetry.space_group_name_H-M   'P 1'
#
loop_
_entity.id
_entity.type
_entity.pdbx_description
1 polymer ?
#
loop_
_entity_poly.entity_id
_entity_poly.type
_entity_poly.pdbx_seq_one_letter_code
_entity_poly.pdbx_strand_id
1 'polypeptide(L)'
;MLESYGHNAQPRQFKWWHGLLVAIFVLMVFGALGAGGWYWWSHRSSAAEVLNQPTPGPAPTAISTTQGQTTNANSADDELKKLRVSRVSASPSDADKTVAALEDAEKKYPTDYRFPYERAKLSIKGMISHHEAFEAIFVAGTKAIDNGKAQEMLNDLMSDKDGDFYKMSRGHHEWATLEAALRNKDKSALALHHE
;
A
#
# COMPACT_ATOMS: atom_id res chain seq x y z
N MET A 1 74.20 11.12 -28.60
CA MET A 1 73.64 12.49 -28.74
C MET A 1 72.14 12.30 -28.91
N LEU A 2 71.34 12.47 -27.84
CA LEU A 2 70.62 13.72 -27.49
C LEU A 2 69.70 14.12 -28.64
N GLU A 3 68.38 13.87 -28.60
CA GLU A 3 67.30 14.71 -28.04
C GLU A 3 65.97 14.02 -28.45
N SER A 4 64.77 14.20 -27.91
CA SER A 4 64.18 15.01 -26.85
C SER A 4 62.77 14.44 -26.66
N TYR A 5 62.40 14.10 -25.41
CA TYR A 5 61.02 13.84 -25.01
C TYR A 5 60.34 15.19 -24.76
N GLY A 6 59.17 15.43 -25.37
CA GLY A 6 58.43 16.67 -25.18
C GLY A 6 56.95 16.54 -25.56
N HIS A 7 56.23 15.63 -24.91
CA HIS A 7 54.77 15.54 -25.04
C HIS A 7 54.13 16.55 -24.07
N ASN A 8 53.76 17.72 -24.60
CA ASN A 8 53.08 18.77 -23.85
C ASN A 8 51.64 18.35 -23.53
N ALA A 9 51.37 17.98 -22.27
CA ALA A 9 50.03 17.81 -21.76
C ALA A 9 49.40 19.18 -21.47
N GLN A 10 48.38 19.54 -22.25
CA GLN A 10 47.54 20.71 -21.97
C GLN A 10 46.73 20.49 -20.68
N PRO A 11 46.74 21.43 -19.71
CA PRO A 11 45.86 21.33 -18.56
C PRO A 11 44.40 21.55 -19.00
N ARG A 12 43.55 20.53 -18.80
CA ARG A 12 42.10 20.63 -18.98
C ARG A 12 41.55 21.65 -18.00
N GLN A 13 41.18 22.80 -18.54
CA GLN A 13 40.47 23.86 -17.82
C GLN A 13 39.05 23.35 -17.52
N PHE A 14 38.90 22.71 -16.36
CA PHE A 14 37.64 22.12 -15.92
C PHE A 14 36.69 23.25 -15.51
N LYS A 15 35.70 23.52 -16.37
CA LYS A 15 34.63 24.51 -16.23
C LYS A 15 33.83 24.31 -14.94
N TRP A 16 34.28 24.93 -13.85
CA TRP A 16 33.64 24.95 -12.52
C TRP A 16 32.19 25.51 -12.55
N TRP A 17 31.83 26.28 -13.57
CA TRP A 17 30.51 26.87 -13.74
C TRP A 17 29.37 25.86 -13.97
N HIS A 18 29.66 24.68 -14.54
CA HIS A 18 28.61 23.68 -14.79
C HIS A 18 28.18 22.94 -13.53
N GLY A 19 29.10 22.74 -12.57
CA GLY A 19 28.76 22.11 -11.28
C GLY A 19 27.79 22.96 -10.46
N LEU A 20 27.98 24.28 -10.46
CA LEU A 20 27.13 25.22 -9.72
C LEU A 20 25.69 25.24 -10.27
N LEU A 21 25.53 25.25 -11.60
CA LEU A 21 24.21 25.28 -12.24
C LEU A 21 23.42 23.99 -12.00
N VAL A 22 24.07 22.84 -12.02
CA VAL A 22 23.42 21.54 -11.72
C VAL A 22 22.99 21.48 -10.25
N ALA A 23 23.82 21.96 -9.32
CA ALA A 23 23.49 21.99 -7.90
C ALA A 23 22.25 22.87 -7.61
N ILE A 24 22.16 24.05 -8.24
CA ILE A 24 20.99 24.95 -8.08
C ILE A 24 19.73 24.31 -8.66
N PHE A 25 19.83 23.66 -9.83
CA PHE A 25 18.68 23.00 -10.44
C PHE A 25 18.13 21.86 -9.57
N VAL A 26 19.02 21.03 -9.01
CA VAL A 26 18.63 19.97 -8.07
C VAL A 26 17.96 20.57 -6.83
N LEU A 27 18.50 21.65 -6.25
CA LEU A 27 17.93 22.30 -5.07
C LEU A 27 16.52 22.87 -5.33
N MET A 28 16.27 23.45 -6.52
CA MET A 28 14.94 23.94 -6.89
C MET A 28 13.92 22.80 -7.07
N VAL A 29 14.32 21.69 -7.70
CA VAL A 29 13.42 20.55 -7.92
C VAL A 29 13.04 19.89 -6.58
N PHE A 30 14.01 19.68 -5.68
CA PHE A 30 13.73 19.09 -4.37
C PHE A 30 13.00 20.06 -3.42
N GLY A 31 13.27 21.36 -3.49
CA GLY A 31 12.55 22.37 -2.70
C GLY A 31 11.08 22.50 -3.08
N ALA A 32 10.75 22.46 -4.37
CA ALA A 32 9.37 22.53 -4.84
C ALA A 32 8.54 21.27 -4.49
N LEU A 33 9.16 20.09 -4.56
CA LEU A 33 8.50 18.82 -4.22
C LEU A 33 8.27 18.66 -2.70
N GLY A 34 9.19 19.15 -1.86
CA GLY A 34 9.05 19.09 -0.41
C GLY A 34 7.90 19.94 0.14
N ALA A 35 7.71 21.15 -0.40
CA ALA A 35 6.65 22.05 0.05
C ALA A 35 5.25 21.58 -0.38
N GLY A 36 5.11 21.02 -1.59
CA GLY A 36 3.83 20.51 -2.10
C GLY A 36 3.32 19.28 -1.32
N GLY A 37 4.22 18.38 -0.94
CA GLY A 37 3.87 17.19 -0.16
C GLY A 37 3.41 17.49 1.27
N TRP A 38 4.03 18.49 1.93
CA TRP A 38 3.65 18.88 3.29
C TRP A 38 2.26 19.54 3.34
N TYR A 39 1.96 20.41 2.36
CA TYR A 39 0.69 21.14 2.30
C TYR A 39 -0.52 20.20 2.11
N TRP A 40 -0.40 19.18 1.27
CA TRP A 40 -1.50 18.22 1.08
C TRP A 40 -1.75 17.33 2.31
N TRP A 41 -0.69 16.99 3.05
CA TRP A 41 -0.81 16.20 4.28
C TRP A 41 -1.41 16.99 5.45
N SER A 42 -1.07 18.28 5.59
CA SER A 42 -1.59 19.11 6.69
C SER A 42 -3.04 19.57 6.51
N HIS A 43 -3.57 19.57 5.28
CA HIS A 43 -4.96 19.98 5.01
C HIS A 43 -5.99 18.84 4.98
N ARG A 44 -5.57 17.60 5.29
CA ARG A 44 -6.50 16.47 5.45
C ARG A 44 -7.10 16.44 6.87
N SER A 45 -7.88 17.44 7.22
CA SER A 45 -8.64 17.48 8.48
C SER A 45 -10.00 16.79 8.32
N SER A 46 -10.34 15.97 9.32
CA SER A 46 -11.48 15.08 9.44
C SER A 46 -12.84 15.76 9.27
N ALA A 47 -13.56 15.42 8.21
CA ALA A 47 -15.01 15.63 8.13
C ALA A 47 -15.72 14.43 8.79
N ALA A 48 -15.84 14.46 10.12
CA ALA A 48 -16.72 13.55 10.85
C ALA A 48 -17.27 14.28 12.09
N GLU A 49 -18.16 15.23 11.85
CA GLU A 49 -19.03 15.77 12.89
C GLU A 49 -20.46 15.81 12.34
N VAL A 50 -21.12 14.64 12.40
CA VAL A 50 -22.57 14.56 12.26
C VAL A 50 -23.14 14.40 13.68
N LEU A 51 -23.53 15.55 14.19
CA LEU A 51 -24.57 15.84 15.18
C LEU A 51 -25.33 14.61 15.74
N ASN A 52 -25.12 14.31 17.02
CA ASN A 52 -26.01 13.46 17.80
C ASN A 52 -26.69 14.34 18.88
N GLN A 53 -27.89 14.82 18.57
CA GLN A 53 -28.73 15.64 19.45
C GLN A 53 -29.70 14.73 20.23
N PRO A 54 -29.75 14.79 21.57
CA PRO A 54 -30.70 13.99 22.35
C PRO A 54 -32.05 14.70 22.47
N THR A 55 -33.14 14.03 22.07
CA THR A 55 -34.52 14.42 22.41
C THR A 55 -35.13 13.36 23.34
N PRO A 56 -35.79 13.72 24.45
CA PRO A 56 -36.38 12.76 25.38
C PRO A 56 -37.90 12.57 25.12
N GLY A 57 -38.37 11.31 25.07
CA GLY A 57 -39.79 10.94 25.14
C GLY A 57 -40.04 9.45 24.87
N PRO A 58 -41.01 8.76 25.52
CA PRO A 58 -40.76 7.42 26.07
C PRO A 58 -41.56 6.24 25.49
N ALA A 59 -40.91 5.06 25.57
CA ALA A 59 -41.43 3.69 25.81
C ALA A 59 -42.07 2.89 24.63
N PRO A 60 -42.23 1.55 24.75
CA PRO A 60 -41.14 0.56 24.63
C PRO A 60 -41.52 -0.60 23.69
N THR A 61 -40.59 -1.14 22.90
CA THR A 61 -40.74 -2.51 22.37
C THR A 61 -39.36 -3.13 22.16
N ALA A 62 -39.14 -4.19 22.92
CA ALA A 62 -37.94 -5.00 22.91
C ALA A 62 -37.73 -5.67 21.55
N ILE A 63 -36.57 -5.47 20.93
CA ILE A 63 -35.93 -6.50 20.11
C ILE A 63 -34.40 -6.37 20.27
N SER A 64 -33.84 -7.40 20.91
CA SER A 64 -32.48 -7.93 20.79
C SER A 64 -31.32 -6.95 20.64
N THR A 65 -30.68 -6.73 21.78
CA THR A 65 -29.25 -6.50 21.96
C THR A 65 -28.40 -7.23 20.90
N THR A 66 -27.91 -6.50 19.91
CA THR A 66 -26.71 -6.90 19.14
C THR A 66 -25.52 -6.16 19.76
N GLN A 67 -25.18 -6.51 21.01
CA GLN A 67 -23.89 -6.17 21.58
C GLN A 67 -22.90 -7.23 21.13
N GLY A 68 -22.05 -6.89 20.16
CA GLY A 68 -20.99 -7.79 19.72
C GLY A 68 -20.26 -7.35 18.47
N GLN A 69 -19.93 -6.05 18.29
CA GLN A 69 -19.17 -5.66 17.08
C GLN A 69 -18.26 -4.44 17.21
N THR A 70 -18.05 -3.87 18.41
CA THR A 70 -17.16 -2.71 18.58
C THR A 70 -15.78 -3.04 19.15
N THR A 71 -15.59 -4.20 19.79
CA THR A 71 -14.28 -4.61 20.33
C THR A 71 -13.38 -5.25 19.27
N ASN A 72 -13.95 -6.03 18.33
CA ASN A 72 -13.16 -6.75 17.33
C ASN A 72 -12.60 -5.85 16.22
N ALA A 73 -13.32 -4.79 15.83
CA ALA A 73 -12.86 -3.87 14.78
C ALA A 73 -11.60 -3.12 15.23
N ASN A 74 -11.63 -2.56 16.45
CA ASN A 74 -10.46 -1.88 17.04
C ASN A 74 -9.27 -2.84 17.20
N SER A 75 -9.53 -4.10 17.60
CA SER A 75 -8.48 -5.13 17.70
C SER A 75 -7.87 -5.50 16.36
N ALA A 76 -8.67 -5.59 15.29
CA ALA A 76 -8.19 -5.91 13.94
C ALA A 76 -7.30 -4.77 13.40
N ASP A 77 -7.70 -3.52 13.62
CA ASP A 77 -6.95 -2.34 13.19
C ASP A 77 -5.60 -2.22 13.91
N ASP A 78 -5.57 -2.45 15.22
CA ASP A 78 -4.34 -2.43 16.01
C ASP A 78 -3.37 -3.54 15.59
N GLU A 79 -3.89 -4.74 15.33
CA GLU A 79 -3.10 -5.88 14.87
C GLU A 79 -2.56 -5.66 13.45
N LEU A 80 -3.41 -5.19 12.53
CA LEU A 80 -3.01 -4.83 11.18
C LEU A 80 -1.92 -3.75 11.19
N LYS A 81 -2.06 -2.72 12.04
CA LYS A 81 -1.06 -1.66 12.19
C LYS A 81 0.27 -2.22 12.68
N LYS A 82 0.25 -3.12 13.67
CA LYS A 82 1.47 -3.80 14.15
C LYS A 82 2.12 -4.63 13.04
N LEU A 83 1.34 -5.40 12.28
CA LEU A 83 1.84 -6.22 11.18
C LEU A 83 2.39 -5.37 10.03
N ARG A 84 1.77 -4.23 9.72
CA ARG A 84 2.30 -3.25 8.75
C ARG A 84 3.68 -2.74 9.14
N VAL A 85 3.84 -2.32 10.41
CA VAL A 85 5.14 -1.89 10.92
C VAL A 85 6.16 -3.03 10.81
N SER A 86 5.78 -4.24 11.24
CA SER A 86 6.62 -5.44 11.14
C SER A 86 7.04 -5.72 9.70
N ARG A 87 6.11 -5.70 8.74
CA ARG A 87 6.37 -5.86 7.30
C ARG A 87 7.38 -4.85 6.79
N VAL A 88 7.19 -3.58 7.11
CA VAL A 88 8.06 -2.49 6.63
C VAL A 88 9.46 -2.60 7.24
N SER A 89 9.58 -3.03 8.51
CA SER A 89 10.88 -3.22 9.16
C SER A 89 11.51 -4.60 8.93
N ALA A 90 10.76 -5.59 8.43
CA ALA A 90 11.22 -6.97 8.31
C ALA A 90 12.41 -7.09 7.36
N SER A 91 13.41 -7.84 7.83
CA SER A 91 14.54 -8.30 7.04
C SER A 91 14.18 -9.61 6.32
N PRO A 92 14.92 -10.03 5.27
CA PRO A 92 14.69 -11.32 4.63
C PRO A 92 14.74 -12.52 5.60
N SER A 93 15.55 -12.45 6.67
CA SER A 93 15.60 -13.50 7.70
C SER A 93 14.36 -13.57 8.61
N ASP A 94 13.52 -12.52 8.62
CA ASP A 94 12.26 -12.49 9.35
C ASP A 94 11.04 -12.68 8.44
N ALA A 95 11.27 -13.03 7.16
CA ALA A 95 10.22 -13.21 6.16
C ALA A 95 9.19 -14.24 6.63
N ASP A 96 9.63 -15.45 6.96
CA ASP A 96 8.75 -16.55 7.39
C ASP A 96 7.89 -16.18 8.60
N LYS A 97 8.46 -15.46 9.57
CA LYS A 97 7.73 -15.01 10.77
C LYS A 97 6.66 -13.99 10.41
N THR A 98 6.96 -13.08 9.49
CA THR A 98 6.04 -12.03 9.05
C THR A 98 4.92 -12.61 8.18
N VAL A 99 5.25 -13.55 7.28
CA VAL A 99 4.28 -14.32 6.49
C VAL A 99 3.34 -15.07 7.41
N ALA A 100 3.88 -15.88 8.34
CA ALA A 100 3.07 -16.64 9.29
C ALA A 100 2.15 -15.74 10.14
N ALA A 101 2.66 -14.61 10.63
CA ALA A 101 1.86 -13.69 11.43
C ALA A 101 0.71 -13.05 10.63
N LEU A 102 0.91 -12.78 9.34
CA LEU A 102 -0.16 -12.29 8.45
C LEU A 102 -1.18 -13.38 8.12
N GLU A 103 -0.75 -14.61 7.91
CA GLU A 103 -1.65 -15.75 7.69
C GLU A 103 -2.48 -16.09 8.92
N ASP A 104 -1.89 -16.03 10.11
CA ASP A 104 -2.61 -16.26 11.36
C ASP A 104 -3.63 -15.15 11.64
N ALA A 105 -3.27 -13.90 11.33
CA ALA A 105 -4.22 -12.80 11.38
C ALA A 105 -5.34 -12.95 10.33
N GLU A 106 -5.03 -13.44 9.13
CA GLU A 106 -6.03 -13.74 8.10
C GLU A 106 -7.04 -14.81 8.57
N LYS A 107 -6.58 -15.86 9.26
CA LYS A 107 -7.45 -16.87 9.88
C LYS A 107 -8.31 -16.28 10.99
N LYS A 108 -7.75 -15.36 11.79
CA LYS A 108 -8.42 -14.69 12.90
C LYS A 108 -9.49 -13.71 12.43
N TYR A 109 -9.27 -13.04 11.30
CA TYR A 109 -10.18 -12.05 10.71
C TYR A 109 -10.58 -12.47 9.28
N PRO A 110 -11.36 -13.55 9.12
CA PRO A 110 -11.61 -14.17 7.82
C PRO A 110 -12.36 -13.28 6.82
N THR A 111 -13.11 -12.29 7.31
CA THR A 111 -13.88 -11.33 6.50
C THR A 111 -13.10 -10.07 6.14
N ASP A 112 -11.93 -9.85 6.73
CA ASP A 112 -11.16 -8.64 6.52
C ASP A 112 -10.17 -8.85 5.36
N TYR A 113 -10.41 -8.16 4.25
CA TYR A 113 -9.55 -8.24 3.06
C TYR A 113 -8.14 -7.69 3.30
N ARG A 114 -7.96 -6.83 4.32
CA ARG A 114 -6.74 -6.08 4.51
C ARG A 114 -5.55 -6.97 4.90
N PHE A 115 -5.80 -8.11 5.55
CA PHE A 115 -4.74 -9.07 5.90
C PHE A 115 -4.13 -9.76 4.67
N PRO A 116 -4.92 -10.43 3.79
CA PRO A 116 -4.37 -10.98 2.55
C PRO A 116 -3.81 -9.90 1.62
N TYR A 117 -4.37 -8.68 1.65
CA TYR A 117 -3.82 -7.53 0.92
C TYR A 117 -2.42 -7.14 1.41
N GLU A 118 -2.19 -7.05 2.72
CA GLU A 118 -0.85 -6.80 3.27
C GLU A 118 0.11 -7.96 3.04
N ARG A 119 -0.39 -9.21 3.01
CA ARG A 119 0.41 -10.39 2.63
C ARG A 119 0.91 -10.28 1.19
N ALA A 120 0.05 -9.88 0.25
CA ALA A 120 0.46 -9.67 -1.15
C ALA A 120 1.61 -8.65 -1.31
N LYS A 121 1.65 -7.63 -0.45
CA LYS A 121 2.72 -6.61 -0.46
C LYS A 121 4.08 -7.12 -0.02
N LEU A 122 4.18 -8.33 0.53
CA LEU A 122 5.47 -8.97 0.87
C LEU A 122 6.31 -9.28 -0.37
N SER A 123 5.68 -9.35 -1.56
CA SER A 123 6.35 -9.58 -2.84
C SER A 123 7.39 -8.52 -3.20
N ILE A 124 7.22 -7.28 -2.75
CA ILE A 124 8.13 -6.15 -3.01
C ILE A 124 9.54 -6.47 -2.50
N LYS A 125 9.60 -7.08 -1.32
CA LYS A 125 10.85 -7.45 -0.64
C LYS A 125 11.34 -8.84 -1.06
N GLY A 126 10.66 -9.50 -1.99
CA GLY A 126 10.96 -10.87 -2.40
C GLY A 126 10.72 -11.89 -1.29
N MET A 127 9.89 -11.56 -0.30
CA MET A 127 9.59 -12.45 0.84
C MET A 127 8.59 -13.55 0.45
N ILE A 128 7.77 -13.29 -0.58
CA ILE A 128 6.86 -14.28 -1.18
C ILE A 128 7.03 -14.27 -2.69
N SER A 129 6.61 -15.36 -3.34
CA SER A 129 6.64 -15.44 -4.80
C SER A 129 5.62 -14.49 -5.43
N HIS A 130 5.85 -14.13 -6.69
CA HIS A 130 4.92 -13.29 -7.45
C HIS A 130 3.55 -13.94 -7.62
N HIS A 131 3.52 -15.27 -7.80
CA HIS A 131 2.28 -16.04 -7.89
C HIS A 131 1.50 -16.01 -6.58
N GLU A 132 2.15 -16.29 -5.46
CA GLU A 132 1.56 -16.23 -4.12
C GLU A 132 1.04 -14.82 -3.79
N ALA A 133 1.71 -13.78 -4.27
CA ALA A 133 1.24 -12.42 -4.12
C ALA A 133 -0.06 -12.15 -4.88
N PHE A 134 -0.18 -12.70 -6.11
CA PHE A 134 -1.42 -12.61 -6.87
C PHE A 134 -2.56 -13.43 -6.26
N GLU A 135 -2.26 -14.63 -5.75
CA GLU A 135 -3.24 -15.41 -4.99
C GLU A 135 -3.75 -14.62 -3.78
N ALA A 136 -2.83 -14.06 -2.99
CA ALA A 136 -3.18 -13.28 -1.80
C ALA A 136 -4.04 -12.06 -2.17
N ILE A 137 -3.72 -11.33 -3.24
CA ILE A 137 -4.50 -10.15 -3.64
C ILE A 137 -5.86 -10.53 -4.24
N PHE A 138 -6.01 -11.69 -4.87
CA PHE A 138 -7.31 -12.20 -5.35
C PHE A 138 -8.19 -12.69 -4.21
N VAL A 139 -7.61 -13.33 -3.19
CA VAL A 139 -8.30 -13.64 -1.93
C VAL A 139 -8.79 -12.36 -1.26
N ALA A 140 -7.94 -11.32 -1.20
CA ALA A 140 -8.36 -10.01 -0.71
C ALA A 140 -9.51 -9.44 -1.56
N GLY A 141 -9.42 -9.51 -2.89
CA GLY A 141 -10.46 -9.04 -3.82
C GLY A 141 -11.80 -9.71 -3.57
N THR A 142 -11.79 -11.03 -3.45
CA THR A 142 -12.98 -11.84 -3.15
C THR A 142 -13.59 -11.44 -1.81
N LYS A 143 -12.78 -11.33 -0.75
CA LYS A 143 -13.25 -10.89 0.57
C LYS A 143 -13.82 -9.47 0.55
N ALA A 144 -13.18 -8.54 -0.18
CA ALA A 144 -13.66 -7.17 -0.29
C ALA A 144 -15.02 -7.12 -1.01
N ILE A 145 -15.20 -7.89 -2.08
CA ILE A 145 -16.49 -8.00 -2.78
C ILE A 145 -17.55 -8.60 -1.85
N ASP A 146 -17.26 -9.72 -1.21
CA ASP A 146 -18.21 -10.43 -0.34
C ASP A 146 -18.67 -9.59 0.87
N ASN A 147 -17.79 -8.70 1.37
CA ASN A 147 -18.09 -7.84 2.53
C ASN A 147 -18.52 -6.41 2.14
N GLY A 148 -18.80 -6.16 0.85
CA GLY A 148 -19.25 -4.85 0.37
C GLY A 148 -18.18 -3.74 0.41
N LYS A 149 -16.91 -4.11 0.58
CA LYS A 149 -15.74 -3.23 0.64
C LYS A 149 -14.95 -3.14 -0.67
N ALA A 150 -15.49 -3.62 -1.79
CA ALA A 150 -14.81 -3.64 -3.09
C ALA A 150 -14.27 -2.26 -3.51
N GLN A 151 -15.02 -1.18 -3.27
CA GLN A 151 -14.57 0.17 -3.60
C GLN A 151 -13.44 0.66 -2.68
N GLU A 152 -13.47 0.29 -1.39
CA GLU A 152 -12.40 0.61 -0.44
C GLU A 152 -11.10 -0.06 -0.88
N MET A 153 -11.15 -1.37 -1.16
CA MET A 153 -10.01 -2.10 -1.68
C MET A 153 -9.53 -1.58 -3.04
N LEU A 154 -10.43 -1.21 -3.96
CA LEU A 154 -10.03 -0.61 -5.24
C LEU A 154 -9.28 0.70 -5.03
N ASN A 155 -9.70 1.54 -4.09
CA ASN A 155 -9.01 2.79 -3.78
C ASN A 155 -7.62 2.51 -3.22
N ASP A 156 -7.49 1.55 -2.29
CA ASP A 156 -6.20 1.12 -1.76
C ASP A 156 -5.30 0.58 -2.88
N LEU A 157 -5.84 -0.29 -3.74
CA LEU A 157 -5.14 -0.89 -4.88
C LEU A 157 -4.60 0.17 -5.83
N MET A 158 -5.40 1.18 -6.15
CA MET A 158 -5.00 2.28 -7.02
C MET A 158 -3.97 3.20 -6.34
N SER A 159 -4.05 3.39 -5.02
CA SER A 159 -3.05 4.15 -4.26
C SER A 159 -1.70 3.43 -4.23
N ASP A 160 -1.70 2.11 -4.11
CA ASP A 160 -0.50 1.30 -4.01
C ASP A 160 0.05 0.86 -5.38
N LYS A 161 -0.70 1.12 -6.46
CA LYS A 161 -0.41 0.71 -7.84
C LYS A 161 1.00 1.11 -8.31
N ASP A 162 1.43 2.33 -7.97
CA ASP A 162 2.73 2.89 -8.35
C ASP A 162 3.80 2.71 -7.26
N GLY A 163 3.43 2.11 -6.12
CA GLY A 163 4.30 1.85 -4.99
C GLY A 163 4.42 0.35 -4.72
N ASP A 164 3.68 -0.10 -3.71
CA ASP A 164 3.74 -1.48 -3.21
C ASP A 164 3.39 -2.54 -4.27
N PHE A 165 2.65 -2.17 -5.32
CA PHE A 165 2.29 -3.08 -6.40
C PHE A 165 2.84 -2.70 -7.77
N TYR A 166 3.82 -1.79 -7.85
CA TYR A 166 4.36 -1.29 -9.13
C TYR A 166 4.75 -2.40 -10.12
N LYS A 167 5.36 -3.49 -9.63
CA LYS A 167 5.76 -4.61 -10.49
C LYS A 167 4.56 -5.47 -10.90
N MET A 168 3.59 -5.67 -10.02
CA MET A 168 2.39 -6.47 -10.29
C MET A 168 1.39 -5.73 -11.19
N SER A 169 1.36 -4.40 -11.13
CA SER A 169 0.37 -3.60 -11.85
C SER A 169 0.68 -3.38 -13.33
N ARG A 170 1.86 -3.77 -13.81
CA ARG A 170 2.32 -3.50 -15.19
C ARG A 170 2.34 -4.76 -16.04
N GLY A 171 1.48 -4.77 -17.06
CA GLY A 171 1.49 -5.82 -18.10
C GLY A 171 0.89 -7.16 -17.67
N HIS A 172 0.33 -7.24 -16.46
CA HIS A 172 -0.33 -8.42 -15.94
C HIS A 172 -1.84 -8.36 -16.20
N HIS A 173 -2.35 -9.38 -16.90
CA HIS A 173 -3.77 -9.52 -17.14
C HIS A 173 -4.54 -9.76 -15.84
N GLU A 174 -3.91 -10.45 -14.88
CA GLU A 174 -4.40 -10.73 -13.55
C GLU A 174 -4.77 -9.44 -12.81
N TRP A 175 -3.92 -8.41 -12.93
CA TRP A 175 -4.18 -7.10 -12.34
C TRP A 175 -5.40 -6.42 -12.95
N ALA A 176 -5.52 -6.46 -14.27
CA ALA A 176 -6.69 -5.90 -14.97
C ALA A 176 -7.98 -6.64 -14.60
N THR A 177 -7.92 -7.97 -14.48
CA THR A 177 -9.03 -8.81 -13.99
C THR A 177 -9.46 -8.40 -12.59
N LEU A 178 -8.51 -8.19 -11.66
CA LEU A 178 -8.81 -7.71 -10.31
C LEU A 178 -9.46 -6.33 -10.30
N GLU A 179 -8.89 -5.36 -11.04
CA GLU A 179 -9.48 -4.02 -11.14
C GLU A 179 -10.93 -4.10 -11.67
N ALA A 180 -11.17 -4.89 -12.72
CA ALA A 180 -12.49 -5.06 -13.31
C ALA A 180 -13.47 -5.73 -12.34
N ALA A 181 -13.04 -6.80 -11.65
CA ALA A 181 -13.83 -7.51 -10.65
C ALA A 181 -14.26 -6.58 -9.50
N LEU A 182 -13.33 -5.78 -8.97
CA LEU A 182 -13.62 -4.82 -7.90
C LEU A 182 -14.57 -3.71 -8.35
N ARG A 183 -14.38 -3.15 -9.56
CA ARG A 183 -15.25 -2.11 -10.14
C ARG A 183 -16.68 -2.63 -10.34
N ASN A 184 -16.81 -3.83 -10.87
CA ASN A 184 -18.10 -4.44 -11.18
C ASN A 184 -18.73 -5.17 -9.98
N LYS A 185 -17.97 -5.31 -8.88
CA LYS A 185 -18.34 -6.12 -7.70
C LYS A 185 -18.67 -7.58 -8.09
N ASP A 186 -17.94 -8.10 -9.06
CA ASP A 186 -18.13 -9.43 -9.62
C ASP A 186 -16.95 -10.34 -9.28
N LYS A 187 -17.17 -11.27 -8.35
CA LYS A 187 -16.15 -12.22 -7.92
C LYS A 187 -15.97 -13.40 -8.87
N SER A 188 -16.90 -13.63 -9.82
CA SER A 188 -16.81 -14.78 -10.73
C SER A 188 -15.54 -14.72 -11.59
N ALA A 189 -15.13 -13.51 -11.98
CA ALA A 189 -13.88 -13.25 -12.69
C ALA A 189 -12.61 -13.60 -11.86
N LEU A 190 -12.69 -13.59 -10.52
CA LEU A 190 -11.59 -13.94 -9.64
C LEU A 190 -11.52 -15.44 -9.35
N ALA A 191 -12.65 -16.15 -9.40
CA ALA A 191 -12.73 -17.59 -9.14
C ALA A 191 -11.99 -18.42 -10.19
N LEU A 192 -11.92 -17.93 -11.43
CA LEU A 192 -11.22 -18.57 -12.56
C LEU A 192 -9.71 -18.72 -12.38
N HIS A 193 -9.12 -18.04 -11.39
CA HIS A 193 -7.68 -18.06 -11.14
C HIS A 193 -7.27 -18.90 -9.91
N HIS A 194 -8.23 -19.62 -9.32
CA HIS A 194 -8.01 -20.50 -8.15
C HIS A 194 -8.09 -22.00 -8.49
N GLU A 195 -8.25 -22.38 -9.76
CA GLU A 195 -8.16 -23.77 -10.26
C GLU A 195 -6.79 -24.05 -10.89
#